data_AF-A0A380CVR5-F1
#
_entry.id   AF-A0A380CVR5-F1
#
_cell.length_a   1.000
_cell.length_b   1.000
_cell.length_c   1.000
_cell.angle_alpha   90.00
_cell.angle_beta   90.00
_cell.angle_gamma   90.00
#
_symmetry.space_group_name_H-M   'P 1'
#
loop_
_entity.id
_entity.type
_entity.pdbx_description
1 polymer ?
#
loop_
_entity_poly.entity_id
_entity_poly.type
_entity_poly.pdbx_seq_one_letter_code
_entity_poly.pdbx_strand_id
1 'polypeptide(L)'
;MAGQRKDKMELRTLILLKKKGLSNRKVAQIMNINRKTVDSYIKRFKVLELDHAELLAMDDANLHDLFTQDDQTEKMRYEHLSSQFSKIQQELKRPGATLQTLWQNYLLEYPDGYRYTQFTTHYRKWRGKIKASGNWIIKRVKNFS
;
A
#
# COMPACT_ATOMS: atom_id res chain seq x y z
N MET A 1 -5.95 -18.11 -4.94
CA MET A 1 -5.71 -16.67 -4.68
C MET A 1 -6.62 -15.88 -5.62
N ALA A 2 -7.71 -15.31 -5.13
CA ALA A 2 -8.67 -14.56 -5.94
C ALA A 2 -9.00 -13.26 -5.18
N GLY A 3 -8.36 -12.17 -5.57
CA GLY A 3 -8.39 -10.90 -4.83
C GLY A 3 -8.96 -9.72 -5.62
N GLN A 4 -9.80 -9.96 -6.62
CA GLN A 4 -10.40 -8.93 -7.47
C GLN A 4 -11.78 -9.44 -7.89
N ARG A 5 -12.84 -8.60 -7.83
CA ARG A 5 -14.27 -8.85 -8.18
C ARG A 5 -15.33 -8.74 -7.07
N LYS A 6 -15.02 -8.21 -5.89
CA LYS A 6 -16.08 -7.91 -4.90
C LYS A 6 -16.45 -6.42 -4.85
N ASP A 7 -16.22 -5.70 -5.95
CA ASP A 7 -15.95 -4.26 -5.90
C ASP A 7 -17.14 -3.30 -5.76
N LYS A 8 -18.32 -3.55 -6.36
CA LYS A 8 -19.39 -2.52 -6.32
C LYS A 8 -20.33 -2.61 -5.12
N MET A 9 -20.91 -3.79 -4.89
CA MET A 9 -21.98 -3.94 -3.89
C MET A 9 -21.47 -3.85 -2.45
N GLU A 10 -20.22 -4.27 -2.21
CA GLU A 10 -19.61 -4.20 -0.89
C GLU A 10 -19.31 -2.75 -0.48
N LEU A 11 -18.88 -1.89 -1.42
CA LEU A 11 -18.48 -0.52 -1.08
C LEU A 11 -19.65 0.35 -0.63
N ARG A 12 -20.78 0.34 -1.35
CA ARG A 12 -21.99 1.06 -0.93
C ARG A 12 -22.54 0.53 0.39
N THR A 13 -22.52 -0.79 0.57
CA THR A 13 -22.93 -1.41 1.83
C THR A 13 -22.04 -0.97 2.98
N LEU A 14 -20.73 -0.87 2.76
CA LEU A 14 -19.76 -0.36 3.74
C LEU A 14 -20.08 1.08 4.14
N ILE A 15 -20.28 1.98 3.17
CA ILE A 15 -20.61 3.39 3.41
C ILE A 15 -21.93 3.49 4.18
N LEU A 16 -22.95 2.71 3.82
CA LEU A 16 -24.25 2.67 4.50
C LEU A 16 -24.09 2.23 5.97
N LEU A 17 -23.34 1.15 6.23
CA LEU A 17 -23.10 0.67 7.59
C LEU A 17 -22.32 1.70 8.42
N LYS A 18 -21.40 2.44 7.79
CA LYS A 18 -20.68 3.53 8.47
C LYS A 18 -21.57 4.73 8.77
N LYS A 19 -22.45 5.11 7.85
CA LYS A 19 -23.47 6.14 8.07
C LYS A 19 -24.40 5.80 9.23
N LYS A 20 -24.69 4.51 9.43
CA LYS A 20 -25.44 4.00 10.60
C LYS A 20 -24.64 4.02 11.93
N GLY A 21 -23.41 4.57 11.93
CA GLY A 21 -22.59 4.69 13.14
C GLY A 21 -21.87 3.40 13.56
N LEU A 22 -21.83 2.37 12.71
CA LEU A 22 -21.16 1.12 13.09
C LEU A 22 -19.63 1.27 13.16
N SER A 23 -19.02 0.58 14.12
CA SER A 23 -17.56 0.49 14.24
C SER A 23 -16.97 -0.34 13.11
N ASN A 24 -15.73 -0.05 12.71
CA ASN A 24 -15.05 -0.76 11.62
C ASN A 24 -14.97 -2.28 11.88
N ARG A 25 -14.88 -2.69 13.16
CA ARG A 25 -14.92 -4.10 13.56
C ARG A 25 -16.26 -4.75 13.23
N LYS A 26 -17.37 -4.07 13.55
CA LYS A 26 -18.72 -4.59 13.30
C LYS A 26 -19.04 -4.63 11.80
N VAL A 27 -18.59 -3.62 11.05
CA VAL A 27 -18.69 -3.60 9.57
C VAL A 27 -17.93 -4.76 8.95
N ALA A 28 -16.68 -4.99 9.37
CA ALA A 28 -15.87 -6.11 8.88
C ALA A 28 -16.53 -7.48 9.14
N GLN A 29 -17.16 -7.64 10.31
CA GLN A 29 -17.93 -8.85 10.64
C GLN A 29 -19.16 -9.03 9.75
N ILE A 30 -19.95 -7.97 9.55
CA ILE A 30 -21.18 -8.03 8.73
C ILE A 30 -20.85 -8.35 7.27
N MET A 31 -19.78 -7.74 6.74
CA MET A 31 -19.38 -7.89 5.35
C MET A 31 -18.48 -9.12 5.12
N ASN A 32 -18.06 -9.81 6.18
CA ASN A 32 -17.10 -10.92 6.13
C ASN A 32 -15.81 -10.56 5.36
N ILE A 33 -15.28 -9.37 5.60
CA ILE A 33 -14.02 -8.88 5.03
C ILE A 33 -12.99 -8.57 6.11
N ASN A 34 -11.72 -8.50 5.72
CA ASN A 34 -10.65 -8.16 6.65
C ASN A 34 -10.86 -6.74 7.19
N ARG A 35 -10.78 -6.58 8.52
CA ARG A 35 -10.85 -5.27 9.19
C ARG A 35 -9.86 -4.27 8.59
N LYS A 36 -8.66 -4.70 8.18
CA LYS A 36 -7.68 -3.81 7.55
C LYS A 36 -8.15 -3.26 6.21
N THR A 37 -8.96 -4.02 5.47
CA THR A 37 -9.59 -3.56 4.23
C THR A 37 -10.62 -2.47 4.54
N VAL A 38 -11.48 -2.67 5.55
CA VAL A 38 -12.41 -1.63 6.03
C VAL A 38 -11.65 -0.38 6.49
N ASP A 39 -10.62 -0.55 7.32
CA ASP A 39 -9.80 0.57 7.81
C ASP A 39 -9.13 1.34 6.65
N SER A 40 -8.71 0.64 5.59
CA SER A 40 -8.19 1.27 4.36
C SER A 40 -9.26 2.10 3.66
N TYR A 41 -10.46 1.55 3.47
CA TYR A 41 -11.58 2.28 2.86
C TYR A 41 -11.96 3.54 3.65
N ILE A 42 -12.09 3.44 4.98
CA ILE A 42 -12.44 4.60 5.81
C ILE A 42 -11.34 5.67 5.81
N LYS A 43 -10.07 5.27 5.83
CA LYS A 43 -8.97 6.24 5.72
C LYS A 43 -9.01 6.99 4.41
N ARG A 44 -9.32 6.33 3.29
CA ARG A 44 -9.45 6.96 1.97
C ARG A 44 -10.57 7.99 1.94
N PHE A 45 -11.76 7.64 2.45
CA PHE A 45 -12.87 8.61 2.56
C PHE A 45 -12.50 9.85 3.38
N LYS A 46 -11.73 9.67 4.47
CA LYS A 46 -11.25 10.80 5.28
C LYS A 46 -10.24 11.67 4.57
N VAL A 47 -9.35 11.10 3.75
CA VAL A 47 -8.35 11.86 2.98
C VAL A 47 -9.01 12.70 1.90
N LEU A 48 -10.09 12.19 1.29
CA LEU A 48 -10.87 12.90 0.28
C LEU A 48 -11.81 13.95 0.89
N GLU A 49 -11.88 14.06 2.22
CA GLU A 49 -12.80 14.95 2.96
C GLU A 49 -14.28 14.82 2.57
N LEU A 50 -14.67 13.70 1.96
CA LEU A 50 -16.04 13.45 1.51
C LEU A 50 -16.90 12.92 2.66
N ASP A 51 -18.09 13.48 2.81
CA ASP A 51 -19.06 12.94 3.76
C ASP A 51 -19.72 11.66 3.25
N HIS A 52 -20.18 10.81 4.18
CA HIS A 52 -20.88 9.57 3.86
C HIS A 52 -22.17 9.82 3.08
N ALA A 53 -22.82 10.98 3.24
CA ALA A 53 -23.98 11.36 2.43
C ALA A 53 -23.60 11.65 0.97
N GLU A 54 -22.48 12.34 0.74
CA GLU A 54 -21.96 12.67 -0.60
C GLU A 54 -21.50 11.40 -1.32
N LEU A 55 -20.81 10.51 -0.61
CA LEU A 55 -20.39 9.21 -1.13
C LEU A 55 -21.57 8.32 -1.54
N LEU A 56 -22.71 8.39 -0.84
CA LEU A 56 -23.92 7.66 -1.22
C LEU A 56 -24.65 8.30 -2.41
N ALA A 57 -24.47 9.61 -2.63
CA ALA A 57 -25.05 10.34 -3.76
C ALA A 57 -24.25 10.14 -5.05
N MET A 58 -22.94 9.86 -4.94
CA MET A 58 -22.10 9.48 -6.09
C MET A 58 -22.54 8.15 -6.69
N ASP A 59 -22.44 8.03 -8.01
CA ASP A 59 -22.70 6.78 -8.72
C ASP A 59 -21.59 5.73 -8.46
N ASP A 60 -21.89 4.47 -8.78
CA ASP A 60 -20.91 3.39 -8.55
C ASP A 60 -19.65 3.51 -9.41
N ALA A 61 -19.72 4.25 -10.53
CA ALA A 61 -18.59 4.42 -11.43
C ALA A 61 -17.58 5.41 -10.83
N ASN A 62 -18.05 6.58 -10.38
CA ASN A 62 -17.22 7.58 -9.72
C ASN A 62 -16.65 7.06 -8.40
N LEU A 63 -17.45 6.32 -7.63
CA LEU A 63 -16.94 5.64 -6.43
C LEU A 63 -15.78 4.73 -6.77
N HIS A 64 -15.91 3.90 -7.82
CA HIS A 64 -14.85 2.98 -8.23
C HIS A 64 -13.60 3.70 -8.75
N ASP A 65 -13.78 4.78 -9.51
CA ASP A 65 -12.68 5.57 -10.07
C ASP A 65 -11.85 6.26 -8.97
N LEU A 66 -12.50 6.75 -7.90
CA LEU A 66 -11.80 7.27 -6.72
C LEU A 66 -10.86 6.23 -6.09
N PHE A 67 -11.21 4.94 -6.09
CA PHE A 67 -10.31 3.89 -5.60
C PHE A 67 -9.24 3.50 -6.61
N THR A 68 -9.56 3.55 -7.90
CA THR A 68 -8.66 3.11 -8.97
C THR A 68 -7.52 4.10 -9.20
N GLN A 69 -7.81 5.41 -9.16
CA GLN A 69 -6.80 6.47 -9.37
C GLN A 69 -5.76 6.50 -8.24
N ASP A 70 -6.19 6.28 -7.00
CA ASP A 70 -5.31 6.31 -5.83
C ASP A 70 -4.49 5.02 -5.72
N ASP A 71 -5.06 3.87 -6.11
CA ASP A 71 -4.32 2.60 -6.25
C ASP A 71 -3.24 2.68 -7.33
N GLN A 72 -3.50 3.39 -8.43
CA GLN A 72 -2.49 3.65 -9.46
C GLN A 72 -1.37 4.57 -8.94
N THR A 73 -1.72 5.64 -8.22
CA THR A 73 -0.75 6.58 -7.65
C THR A 73 0.14 5.91 -6.60
N GLU A 74 -0.44 5.13 -5.69
CA GLU A 74 0.30 4.38 -4.67
C GLU A 74 1.17 3.28 -5.30
N LYS A 75 0.69 2.63 -6.37
CA LYS A 75 1.48 1.64 -7.12
C LYS A 75 2.70 2.30 -7.78
N MET A 76 2.52 3.45 -8.43
CA MET A 76 3.63 4.20 -9.04
C MET A 76 4.66 4.63 -8.00
N ARG A 77 4.21 5.18 -6.86
CA ARG A 77 5.10 5.55 -5.74
C ARG A 77 5.88 4.35 -5.22
N TYR A 78 5.22 3.20 -5.06
CA TYR A 78 5.88 1.97 -4.62
C TYR A 78 6.88 1.45 -5.64
N GLU A 79 6.52 1.41 -6.93
CA GLU A 79 7.41 0.96 -8.02
C GLU A 79 8.68 1.81 -8.04
N HIS A 80 8.52 3.13 -7.94
CA HIS A 80 9.61 4.07 -7.86
C HIS A 80 10.53 3.82 -6.66
N LEU A 81 9.97 3.67 -5.45
CA LEU A 81 10.79 3.33 -4.28
C LEU A 81 11.48 1.96 -4.44
N SER A 82 10.78 0.99 -5.03
CA SER A 82 11.25 -0.38 -5.13
C SER A 82 12.41 -0.57 -6.09
N SER A 83 12.49 0.25 -7.15
CA SER A 83 13.61 0.26 -8.09
C SER A 83 14.93 0.66 -7.40
N GLN A 84 14.85 1.47 -6.34
CA GLN A 84 16.00 1.95 -5.58
C GLN A 84 16.47 0.97 -4.49
N PHE A 85 15.70 -0.07 -4.15
CA PHE A 85 16.03 -0.94 -3.02
C PHE A 85 17.37 -1.66 -3.15
N SER A 86 17.76 -2.06 -4.37
CA SER A 86 19.07 -2.66 -4.62
C SER A 86 20.22 -1.70 -4.32
N LYS A 87 20.07 -0.42 -4.71
CA LYS A 87 21.03 0.66 -4.42
C LYS A 87 21.10 0.95 -2.93
N ILE A 88 19.94 1.11 -2.28
CA ILE A 88 19.81 1.30 -0.82
C ILE A 88 20.50 0.16 -0.06
N GLN A 89 20.35 -1.09 -0.51
CA GLN A 89 21.00 -2.24 0.12
C GLN A 89 22.54 -2.18 -0.01
N GLN A 90 23.07 -1.73 -1.15
CA GLN A 90 24.51 -1.57 -1.33
C GLN A 90 25.05 -0.42 -0.48
N GLU A 91 24.35 0.70 -0.44
CA GLU A 91 24.74 1.87 0.36
C GLU A 91 24.72 1.59 1.87
N LEU A 92 23.76 0.79 2.35
CA LEU A 92 23.72 0.32 3.74
C LEU A 92 24.93 -0.53 4.17
N LYS A 93 25.74 -1.03 3.23
CA LYS A 93 26.99 -1.73 3.56
C LYS A 93 28.15 -0.78 3.84
N ARG A 94 28.00 0.51 3.52
CA ARG A 94 29.04 1.52 3.76
C ARG A 94 29.07 1.89 5.25
N PRO A 95 30.26 2.17 5.82
CA PRO A 95 30.37 2.61 7.20
C PRO A 95 29.62 3.94 7.40
N GLY A 96 28.81 4.01 8.46
CA GLY A 96 28.00 5.20 8.79
C GLY A 96 26.67 5.33 8.06
N ALA A 97 26.38 4.48 7.08
CA ALA A 97 25.09 4.52 6.37
C ALA A 97 23.97 3.92 7.22
N THR A 98 22.90 4.70 7.44
CA THR A 98 21.70 4.24 8.15
C THR A 98 20.47 4.35 7.25
N LEU A 99 19.43 3.56 7.54
CA LEU A 99 18.14 3.69 6.84
C LEU A 99 17.54 5.09 6.99
N GLN A 100 17.84 5.78 8.08
CA GLN A 100 17.39 7.15 8.33
C GLN A 100 18.07 8.13 7.37
N THR A 101 19.40 8.04 7.22
CA THR A 101 20.16 8.89 6.29
C THR A 101 19.72 8.65 4.84
N LEU A 102 19.50 7.39 4.44
CA LEU A 102 19.03 7.07 3.09
C LEU A 102 17.60 7.52 2.84
N TRP A 103 16.73 7.46 3.85
CA TRP A 103 15.39 8.01 3.77
C TRP A 103 15.39 9.54 3.64
N GLN A 104 16.27 10.24 4.36
CA GLN A 104 16.43 11.69 4.23
C GLN A 104 16.84 12.06 2.80
N ASN A 105 17.84 11.38 2.23
CA ASN A 105 18.24 11.58 0.84
C ASN A 105 17.10 11.29 -0.14
N TYR A 106 16.36 10.20 0.09
CA TYR A 106 15.18 9.88 -0.70
C TYR A 106 14.11 10.98 -0.65
N LEU A 107 13.88 11.61 0.50
CA LEU A 107 12.92 12.73 0.60
C LEU A 107 13.42 14.02 -0.07
N LEU A 108 14.73 14.23 -0.18
CA LEU A 108 15.28 15.36 -0.93
C LEU A 108 14.99 15.21 -2.43
N GLU A 109 15.04 13.99 -2.95
CA GLU A 109 14.69 13.70 -4.34
C GLU A 109 13.17 13.60 -4.55
N TYR A 110 12.42 13.13 -3.54
CA TYR A 110 10.98 12.90 -3.59
C TYR A 110 10.28 13.49 -2.36
N PRO A 111 9.95 14.80 -2.38
CA PRO A 111 9.29 15.46 -1.24
C PRO A 111 7.95 14.80 -0.85
N ASP A 112 7.21 14.32 -1.84
CA ASP A 112 5.93 13.58 -1.69
C ASP A 112 6.12 12.06 -1.52
N GLY A 113 7.37 11.64 -1.29
CA GLY A 113 7.74 10.26 -1.04
C GLY A 113 7.20 9.69 0.27
N TYR A 114 7.46 8.41 0.46
CA TYR A 114 7.10 7.69 1.69
C TYR A 114 7.74 8.30 2.94
N ARG A 115 6.95 8.43 4.01
CA ARG A 115 7.45 8.79 5.34
C ARG A 115 8.32 7.66 5.91
N TYR A 116 9.16 7.97 6.90
CA TYR A 116 10.17 7.04 7.42
C TYR A 116 9.64 5.64 7.77
N THR A 117 8.51 5.56 8.49
CA THR A 117 7.89 4.29 8.87
C THR A 117 7.46 3.47 7.65
N GLN A 118 6.90 4.11 6.64
CA GLN A 118 6.50 3.44 5.40
C GLN A 118 7.73 2.98 4.62
N PHE A 119 8.70 3.87 4.41
CA PHE A 119 9.96 3.58 3.72
C PHE A 119 10.66 2.35 4.32
N THR A 120 10.87 2.34 5.64
CA THR A 120 11.51 1.22 6.34
C THR A 120 10.69 -0.06 6.28
N THR A 121 9.35 0.03 6.33
CA THR A 121 8.45 -1.12 6.19
C THR A 121 8.54 -1.74 4.80
N HIS A 122 8.47 -0.93 3.74
CA HIS A 122 8.58 -1.42 2.37
C HIS A 122 9.95 -2.05 2.11
N TYR A 123 11.04 -1.41 2.55
CA TYR A 123 12.39 -1.96 2.42
C TYR A 123 12.56 -3.29 3.18
N ARG A 124 12.10 -3.38 4.43
CA ARG A 124 12.16 -4.62 5.22
C ARG A 124 11.36 -5.75 4.57
N LYS A 125 10.17 -5.45 4.04
CA LYS A 125 9.33 -6.42 3.32
C LYS A 125 10.03 -6.94 2.07
N TRP A 126 10.63 -6.06 1.27
CA TRP A 126 11.42 -6.45 0.09
C TRP A 126 12.64 -7.29 0.48
N ARG A 127 13.40 -6.87 1.50
CA ARG A 127 14.56 -7.62 2.01
C ARG A 127 14.17 -9.00 2.53
N GLY A 128 13.03 -9.11 3.19
CA GLY A 128 12.46 -10.39 3.64
C GLY A 128 12.12 -11.32 2.48
N LYS A 129 11.55 -10.78 1.38
CA LYS A 129 11.32 -11.54 0.15
C LYS A 129 12.61 -12.05 -0.48
N ILE A 130 13.65 -11.21 -0.56
CA ILE A 130 14.97 -11.63 -1.09
C ILE A 130 15.60 -12.72 -0.24
N LYS A 131 15.52 -12.61 1.10
CA LYS A 131 16.02 -13.65 2.01
C LYS A 131 15.24 -14.96 1.84
N ALA A 132 13.92 -14.90 1.72
CA ALA A 132 13.07 -16.08 1.50
C ALA A 132 13.32 -16.72 0.12
N SER A 133 13.53 -15.93 -0.93
CA SER A 133 13.93 -16.42 -2.25
C SER A 133 15.40 -16.85 -2.31
N GLY A 134 16.21 -16.45 -1.34
CA GLY A 134 17.60 -16.87 -1.17
C GLY A 134 17.79 -18.36 -0.89
N ASN A 135 16.72 -19.08 -0.55
CA ASN A 135 16.73 -20.54 -0.47
C ASN A 135 16.56 -21.25 -1.84
N TRP A 136 16.28 -20.52 -2.93
CA TRP A 136 16.04 -21.12 -4.26
C TRP A 136 16.77 -20.47 -5.43
N ILE A 137 17.39 -19.28 -5.28
CA ILE A 137 17.92 -18.51 -6.42
C ILE A 137 19.47 -18.50 -6.52
N ILE A 138 20.22 -19.11 -5.59
CA ILE A 138 21.71 -19.18 -5.66
C ILE A 138 22.22 -20.43 -6.41
N LYS A 139 21.49 -20.91 -7.43
CA LYS A 139 21.99 -21.91 -8.40
C LYS A 139 21.57 -21.55 -9.82
N ARG A 140 22.01 -20.38 -10.31
CA ARG A 140 22.16 -20.14 -11.75
C ARG A 140 23.07 -18.94 -11.93
N VAL A 141 23.89 -18.98 -12.97
CA VAL A 141 25.00 -18.05 -13.25
C VAL A 141 26.29 -18.44 -12.53
N LYS A 142 26.79 -19.63 -12.86
CA LYS A 142 28.21 -19.86 -13.19
C LYS A 142 28.26 -21.20 -13.93
N ASN A 143 28.40 -21.11 -15.26
CA ASN A 143 29.00 -22.09 -16.19
C ASN A 143 28.47 -21.79 -17.59
N PHE A 144 29.09 -20.78 -18.21
CA PHE A 144 29.34 -20.77 -19.65
C PHE A 144 30.77 -20.24 -19.80
N SER A 145 31.72 -21.17 -19.79
CA SER A 145 32.92 -21.16 -20.61
C SER A 145 33.43 -22.58 -20.72
#